data_AF-A0A8S9IUW7-F1
#
_entry.id   AF-A0A8S9IUW7-F1
#
_cell.length_a   1.000
_cell.length_b   1.000
_cell.length_c   1.000
_cell.angle_alpha   90.00
_cell.angle_beta   90.00
_cell.angle_gamma   90.00
#
_symmetry.space_group_name_H-M   'P 1'
#
loop_
_entity.id
_entity.type
_entity.pdbx_description
1 polymer ?
#
loop_
_entity_poly.entity_id
_entity_poly.type
_entity_poly.pdbx_seq_one_letter_code
_entity_poly.pdbx_strand_id
1 'polypeptide(L)'
;MNSWFWSAVFHTRDVDITKRLDYSSAIAVLGFSLIVSILRTFDVRVEAARVMVSAPVLALVSTHVLYINFYKLDYASGLAMLLEIYDFPSYGGYFDAHSIWHLATVPLTILCFKFSYALEIYDFPPYGGYFDAHSIWHLATVPLTILWWSFIRDDAEFRTSSLLKKSKTKANAGLRSKMPMAGWTIIANNWKPRSSPDDEK
;
A
#
# COMPACT_ATOMS: atom_id res chain seq x y z
N MET A 1 -3.95 -10.05 -0.33
CA MET A 1 -4.97 -11.13 -0.35
C MET A 1 -4.35 -12.52 -0.22
N ASN A 2 -3.38 -12.91 -1.06
CA ASN A 2 -2.78 -14.26 -0.96
C ASN A 2 -2.15 -14.59 0.40
N SER A 3 -1.50 -13.64 1.09
CA SER A 3 -0.87 -13.91 2.39
C SER A 3 -1.85 -14.36 3.47
N TRP A 4 -2.85 -13.53 3.79
CA TRP A 4 -3.90 -13.90 4.76
C TRP A 4 -4.69 -15.15 4.37
N PHE A 5 -4.87 -15.42 3.07
CA PHE A 5 -5.52 -16.66 2.63
C PHE A 5 -4.67 -17.89 2.97
N TRP A 6 -3.39 -17.90 2.62
CA TRP A 6 -2.51 -19.04 2.91
C TRP A 6 -2.22 -19.20 4.39
N SER A 7 -2.15 -18.10 5.13
CA SER A 7 -2.09 -18.12 6.59
C SER A 7 -3.32 -18.80 7.20
N ALA A 8 -4.54 -18.40 6.79
CA ALA A 8 -5.76 -19.04 7.27
C ALA A 8 -5.78 -20.55 6.95
N VAL A 9 -5.39 -20.93 5.72
CA VAL A 9 -5.32 -22.34 5.32
C VAL A 9 -4.31 -23.12 6.17
N PHE A 10 -3.11 -22.56 6.39
CA PHE A 10 -2.08 -23.16 7.25
C PHE A 10 -2.58 -23.39 8.68
N HIS A 11 -3.26 -22.41 9.29
CA HIS A 11 -3.78 -22.55 10.64
C HIS A 11 -4.99 -23.49 10.75
N THR A 12 -5.70 -23.77 9.65
CA THR A 12 -6.71 -24.85 9.64
C THR A 12 -6.08 -26.23 9.55
N ARG A 13 -4.95 -26.35 8.85
CA ARG A 13 -4.23 -27.61 8.67
C ARG A 13 -2.76 -27.37 8.36
N ASP A 14 -1.92 -27.71 9.33
CA ASP A 14 -0.46 -27.69 9.19
C ASP A 14 0.01 -28.90 8.37
N VAL A 15 0.43 -28.63 7.14
CA VAL A 15 1.15 -29.57 6.27
C VAL A 15 2.24 -28.80 5.54
N ASP A 16 3.29 -29.49 5.09
CA ASP A 16 4.47 -28.84 4.49
C ASP A 16 4.13 -27.84 3.37
N ILE A 17 3.13 -28.14 2.53
CA ILE A 17 2.73 -27.26 1.44
C ILE A 17 2.03 -25.99 1.94
N THR A 18 1.17 -26.08 2.95
CA THR A 18 0.45 -24.91 3.49
C THR A 18 1.41 -24.00 4.23
N LYS A 19 2.34 -24.58 4.99
CA LYS A 19 3.42 -23.86 5.67
C LYS A 19 4.33 -23.11 4.69
N ARG A 20 4.73 -23.74 3.60
CA ARG A 20 5.55 -23.09 2.55
C ARG A 20 4.82 -21.95 1.86
N LEU A 21 3.54 -22.15 1.53
CA LEU A 21 2.74 -21.14 0.85
C LEU A 21 2.45 -19.95 1.77
N ASP A 22 2.21 -20.18 3.06
CA ASP A 22 2.06 -19.13 4.05
C ASP A 22 3.31 -18.24 4.12
N TYR A 23 4.47 -18.82 4.44
CA TYR A 23 5.72 -18.04 4.50
C TYR A 23 6.08 -17.36 3.18
N SER A 24 5.96 -18.07 2.05
CA SER A 24 6.28 -17.49 0.73
C SER A 24 5.40 -16.29 0.42
N SER A 25 4.11 -16.37 0.73
CA SER A 25 3.16 -15.31 0.47
C SER A 25 3.30 -14.13 1.44
N ALA A 26 3.68 -14.37 2.70
CA ALA A 26 4.02 -13.33 3.66
C ALA A 26 5.25 -12.52 3.20
N ILE A 27 6.35 -13.20 2.86
CA ILE A 27 7.58 -12.56 2.36
C ILE A 27 7.33 -11.77 1.06
N ALA A 28 6.49 -12.30 0.16
CA ALA A 28 6.14 -11.60 -1.07
C ALA A 28 5.36 -10.30 -0.82
N VAL A 29 4.44 -10.30 0.16
CA VAL A 29 3.70 -9.09 0.56
C VAL A 29 4.64 -8.05 1.16
N LEU A 30 5.52 -8.45 2.09
CA LEU A 30 6.52 -7.54 2.68
C LEU A 30 7.47 -6.94 1.63
N GLY A 31 7.96 -7.79 0.72
CA GLY A 31 8.82 -7.34 -0.37
C GLY A 31 8.16 -6.33 -1.30
N PHE A 32 6.90 -6.56 -1.66
CA PHE A 32 6.15 -5.65 -2.51
C PHE A 32 5.83 -4.33 -1.80
N SER A 33 5.40 -4.39 -0.54
CA SER A 33 5.17 -3.21 0.29
C SER A 33 6.43 -2.34 0.38
N LEU A 34 7.60 -2.96 0.59
CA LEU A 34 8.87 -2.22 0.69
C LEU A 34 9.18 -1.44 -0.58
N ILE A 35 8.96 -2.06 -1.74
CA ILE A 35 9.12 -1.40 -3.04
C ILE A 35 8.19 -0.19 -3.13
N VAL A 36 6.88 -0.39 -2.90
CA VAL A 36 5.90 0.69 -2.98
C VAL A 36 6.26 1.82 -2.01
N SER A 37 6.67 1.47 -0.81
CA SER A 37 7.02 2.40 0.25
C SER A 37 8.22 3.29 -0.11
N ILE A 38 9.31 2.71 -0.63
CA ILE A 38 10.47 3.47 -1.12
C ILE A 38 10.06 4.38 -2.28
N LEU A 39 9.39 3.84 -3.30
CA LEU A 39 9.00 4.61 -4.48
C LEU A 39 8.07 5.78 -4.13
N ARG A 40 7.19 5.60 -3.15
CA ARG A 40 6.25 6.61 -2.65
C ARG A 40 6.97 7.67 -1.83
N THR A 41 7.83 7.28 -0.90
CA THR A 41 8.50 8.20 0.03
C THR A 41 9.43 9.16 -0.68
N PHE A 42 10.20 8.64 -1.64
CA PHE A 42 11.14 9.45 -2.41
C PHE A 42 10.53 10.05 -3.68
N ASP A 43 9.21 9.92 -3.89
CA ASP A 43 8.47 10.36 -5.09
C ASP A 43 9.22 10.00 -6.39
N VAL A 44 9.65 8.74 -6.49
CA VAL A 44 10.47 8.27 -7.62
C VAL A 44 9.58 8.15 -8.86
N ARG A 45 9.75 9.10 -9.79
CA ARG A 45 8.96 9.18 -11.03
C ARG A 45 9.70 8.68 -12.27
N VAL A 46 11.02 8.55 -12.20
CA VAL A 46 11.83 8.09 -13.34
C VAL A 46 11.73 6.57 -13.43
N GLU A 47 11.27 6.04 -14.56
CA GLU A 47 11.04 4.60 -14.75
C GLU A 47 12.31 3.77 -14.54
N ALA A 48 13.47 4.24 -15.03
CA ALA A 48 14.74 3.57 -14.78
C ALA A 48 15.07 3.48 -13.28
N ALA A 49 14.85 4.56 -12.51
CA ALA A 49 15.07 4.57 -11.08
C ALA A 49 14.10 3.64 -10.34
N ARG A 50 12.83 3.55 -10.79
CA ARG A 50 11.86 2.60 -10.25
C ARG A 50 12.32 1.15 -10.43
N VAL A 51 12.85 0.81 -11.59
CA VAL A 51 13.42 -0.52 -11.87
C VAL A 51 14.66 -0.77 -11.01
N MET A 52 15.57 0.21 -10.91
CA MET A 52 16.79 0.08 -10.10
C MET A 52 16.50 -0.15 -8.61
N VAL A 53 15.42 0.43 -8.07
CA VAL A 53 14.98 0.17 -6.69
C VAL A 53 14.25 -1.16 -6.56
N SER A 54 13.37 -1.48 -7.51
CA SER A 54 12.50 -2.66 -7.40
C SER A 54 13.25 -3.97 -7.65
N ALA A 55 14.16 -3.99 -8.63
CA ALA A 55 14.83 -5.22 -9.06
C ALA A 55 15.67 -5.89 -7.97
N PRO A 56 16.49 -5.17 -7.17
CA PRO A 56 17.23 -5.78 -6.06
C PRO A 56 16.31 -6.37 -4.98
N VAL A 57 15.22 -5.68 -4.64
CA VAL A 57 14.25 -6.18 -3.64
C VAL A 57 13.54 -7.42 -4.16
N LEU A 58 13.09 -7.40 -5.42
CA LEU A 58 12.48 -8.57 -6.06
C LEU A 58 13.44 -9.76 -6.13
N ALA A 59 14.72 -9.53 -6.45
CA ALA A 59 15.73 -10.57 -6.50
C ALA A 59 15.96 -11.19 -5.12
N LEU A 60 16.06 -10.38 -4.07
CA LEU A 60 16.20 -10.81 -2.70
C LEU A 60 14.97 -11.62 -2.22
N VAL A 61 13.76 -11.11 -2.48
CA VAL A 61 12.49 -11.78 -2.14
C VAL A 61 12.40 -13.13 -2.85
N SER A 62 12.67 -13.16 -4.16
CA SER A 62 12.60 -14.38 -4.97
C SER A 62 13.62 -15.41 -4.49
N THR A 63 14.86 -14.99 -4.22
CA THR A 63 15.91 -15.87 -3.72
C THR A 63 15.53 -16.46 -2.36
N HIS A 64 14.96 -15.64 -1.48
CA HIS A 64 14.54 -16.10 -0.16
C HIS A 64 13.34 -17.05 -0.23
N VAL A 65 12.35 -16.78 -1.09
CA VAL A 65 11.24 -17.70 -1.35
C VAL A 65 11.76 -19.04 -1.87
N LEU A 66 12.72 -19.05 -2.79
CA LEU A 66 13.34 -20.29 -3.26
C LEU A 66 14.10 -21.00 -2.12
N TYR A 67 14.83 -20.25 -1.29
CA TYR A 67 15.57 -20.79 -0.16
C TYR A 67 14.68 -21.54 0.83
N ILE A 68 13.56 -20.94 1.25
CA ILE A 68 12.64 -21.57 2.21
C ILE A 68 11.92 -22.79 1.63
N ASN A 69 11.70 -22.82 0.31
CA ASN A 69 11.00 -23.93 -0.36
C ASN A 69 11.90 -25.13 -0.62
N PHE A 70 13.21 -24.92 -0.86
CA PHE A 70 14.12 -25.98 -1.30
C PHE A 70 15.19 -26.37 -0.27
N TYR A 71 15.51 -25.53 0.71
CA TYR A 71 16.65 -25.75 1.60
C TYR A 71 16.27 -25.85 3.08
N LYS A 72 15.90 -24.73 3.72
CA LYS A 72 15.58 -24.71 5.16
C LYS A 72 14.42 -23.75 5.43
N LEU A 73 13.38 -24.28 6.06
CA LEU A 73 12.16 -23.54 6.39
C LEU A 73 12.32 -22.66 7.64
N ASP A 74 13.26 -23.01 8.53
CA ASP A 74 13.39 -22.39 9.86
C ASP A 74 14.00 -20.97 9.87
N TYR A 75 14.35 -20.41 8.71
CA TYR A 75 15.07 -19.12 8.59
C TYR A 75 14.22 -17.97 8.02
N ALA A 76 12.92 -18.16 7.89
CA ALA A 76 12.01 -17.15 7.31
C ALA A 76 11.91 -15.86 8.13
N SER A 77 12.17 -15.93 9.45
CA SER A 77 11.97 -14.81 10.38
C SER A 77 12.91 -13.63 10.13
N GLY A 78 14.21 -13.88 9.87
CA GLY A 78 15.21 -12.80 9.82
C GLY A 78 15.04 -11.82 8.65
N LEU A 79 14.62 -12.30 7.47
CA LEU A 79 14.36 -11.42 6.33
C LEU A 79 13.01 -10.71 6.45
N ALA A 80 11.99 -11.40 6.94
CA ALA A 80 10.71 -10.77 7.25
C ALA A 80 10.89 -9.61 8.25
N MET A 81 11.75 -9.79 9.27
CA MET A 81 12.15 -8.73 10.22
C MET A 81 12.77 -7.53 9.53
N LEU A 82 13.72 -7.75 8.63
CA LEU A 82 14.37 -6.67 7.92
C LEU A 82 13.35 -5.92 7.04
N LEU A 83 12.54 -6.64 6.26
CA LEU A 83 11.58 -6.01 5.36
C LEU A 83 10.55 -5.17 6.13
N GLU A 84 10.01 -5.68 7.24
CA GLU A 84 9.01 -4.97 8.07
C GLU A 84 9.57 -3.71 8.73
N ILE A 85 10.81 -3.75 9.25
CA ILE A 85 11.45 -2.58 9.88
C ILE A 85 11.63 -1.43 8.87
N TYR A 86 11.91 -1.75 7.61
CA TYR A 86 12.16 -0.78 6.55
C TYR A 86 10.91 -0.41 5.75
N ASP A 87 9.78 -1.11 5.95
CA ASP A 87 8.55 -0.90 5.19
C ASP A 87 7.84 0.43 5.51
N PHE A 88 8.16 1.05 6.66
CA PHE A 88 7.54 2.30 7.12
C PHE A 88 8.56 3.46 7.25
N PRO A 89 8.93 4.12 6.13
CA PRO A 89 9.65 5.38 6.14
C PRO A 89 8.81 6.53 6.71
N SER A 90 9.51 7.54 7.22
CA SER A 90 8.97 8.80 7.77
C SER A 90 8.11 9.56 6.74
N TYR A 91 6.79 9.65 6.98
CA TYR A 91 5.82 10.35 6.11
C TYR A 91 5.81 11.88 6.27
N GLY A 92 6.97 12.50 6.51
CA GLY A 92 7.10 13.95 6.79
C GLY A 92 6.65 14.93 5.68
N GLY A 93 5.90 14.50 4.67
CA GLY A 93 5.47 15.32 3.54
C GLY A 93 4.03 15.12 3.05
N TYR A 94 3.18 14.35 3.74
CA TYR A 94 1.82 14.01 3.27
C TYR A 94 0.69 14.73 4.01
N PHE A 95 0.92 15.97 4.45
CA PHE A 95 -0.10 16.80 5.09
C PHE A 95 -0.90 17.60 4.05
N ASP A 96 -1.94 17.01 3.48
CA ASP A 96 -3.04 17.73 2.81
C ASP A 96 -4.36 17.45 3.58
N ALA A 97 -5.45 18.19 3.45
CA ALA A 97 -6.65 18.11 4.32
C ALA A 97 -7.33 16.72 4.45
N HIS A 98 -7.00 15.76 3.58
CA HIS A 98 -7.29 14.33 3.72
C HIS A 98 -6.51 13.67 4.90
N SER A 99 -5.45 14.33 5.38
CA SER A 99 -4.50 13.92 6.41
C SER A 99 -5.07 13.87 7.81
N ILE A 100 -6.19 14.51 8.13
CA ILE A 100 -6.73 14.48 9.52
C ILE A 100 -7.38 13.14 9.84
N TRP A 101 -8.05 12.50 8.86
CA TRP A 101 -8.50 11.11 8.98
C TRP A 101 -7.32 10.12 9.00
N HIS A 102 -6.25 10.43 8.25
CA HIS A 102 -5.01 9.65 8.24
C HIS A 102 -4.13 9.87 9.46
N LEU A 103 -4.20 11.00 10.15
CA LEU A 103 -3.36 11.30 11.31
C LEU A 103 -3.75 10.50 12.55
N ALA A 104 -5.04 10.15 12.67
CA ALA A 104 -5.51 9.28 13.74
C ALA A 104 -5.42 7.79 13.35
N THR A 105 -5.63 7.46 12.08
CA THR A 105 -5.66 6.06 11.62
C THR A 105 -4.29 5.56 11.18
N VAL A 106 -3.50 6.31 10.42
CA VAL A 106 -2.22 5.84 9.85
C VAL A 106 -1.13 5.67 10.93
N PRO A 107 -0.83 6.67 11.79
CA PRO A 107 0.12 6.46 12.89
C PRO A 107 -0.31 5.36 13.84
N LEU A 108 -1.61 5.27 14.17
CA LEU A 108 -2.15 4.20 15.02
C LEU A 108 -2.02 2.83 14.33
N THR A 109 -2.37 2.72 13.06
CA THR A 109 -2.25 1.50 12.25
C THR A 109 -0.80 1.06 12.17
N ILE A 110 0.14 1.98 11.93
CA ILE A 110 1.59 1.71 11.93
C ILE A 110 2.06 1.24 13.31
N LEU A 111 1.64 1.94 14.37
CA LEU A 111 2.01 1.58 15.73
C LEU A 111 1.46 0.21 16.11
N CYS A 112 0.24 -0.11 15.69
CA CYS A 112 -0.40 -1.41 15.86
C CYS A 112 0.26 -2.52 15.01
N PHE A 113 0.74 -2.23 13.79
CA PHE A 113 1.53 -3.19 13.00
C PHE A 113 2.87 -3.47 13.68
N LYS A 114 3.57 -2.42 14.12
CA LYS A 114 4.83 -2.55 14.90
C LYS A 114 4.63 -3.27 16.22
N PHE A 115 3.52 -3.01 16.92
CA PHE A 115 3.17 -3.70 18.15
C PHE A 115 2.82 -5.18 17.90
N SER A 116 2.04 -5.46 16.86
CA SER A 116 1.75 -6.84 16.43
C SER A 116 3.07 -7.55 16.15
N TYR A 117 3.96 -6.95 15.37
CA TYR A 117 5.28 -7.50 15.10
C TYR A 117 6.11 -7.77 16.37
N ALA A 118 6.04 -6.88 17.35
CA ALA A 118 6.69 -7.09 18.65
C ALA A 118 6.11 -8.29 19.41
N LEU A 119 4.82 -8.59 19.26
CA LEU A 119 4.21 -9.81 19.81
C LEU A 119 4.81 -11.07 19.17
N GLU A 120 4.96 -11.08 17.85
CA GLU A 120 5.58 -12.18 17.11
C GLU A 120 7.04 -12.43 17.57
N ILE A 121 7.81 -11.37 17.83
CA ILE A 121 9.18 -11.49 18.36
C ILE A 121 9.19 -12.02 19.80
N TYR A 122 8.23 -11.59 20.63
CA TYR A 122 8.19 -11.97 22.04
C TYR A 122 7.81 -13.45 22.23
N ASP A 123 7.10 -14.04 21.27
CA ASP A 123 6.80 -15.48 21.15
C ASP A 123 6.45 -16.16 22.49
N PHE A 124 5.50 -15.57 23.21
CA PHE A 124 5.13 -16.08 24.53
C PHE A 124 4.25 -17.34 24.44
N PRO A 125 4.43 -18.31 25.35
CA PRO A 125 3.66 -19.55 25.35
C PRO A 125 2.16 -19.30 25.59
N PRO A 126 1.27 -20.18 25.10
CA PRO A 126 -0.18 -19.96 25.16
C PRO A 126 -0.66 -19.74 26.60
N TYR A 127 -1.29 -18.60 26.84
CA TYR A 127 -1.87 -18.25 28.13
C TYR A 127 -3.11 -19.10 28.39
N GLY A 128 -3.03 -19.98 29.39
CA GLY A 128 -4.12 -20.89 29.74
C GLY A 128 -4.52 -21.90 28.65
N GLY A 129 -3.70 -22.06 27.62
CA GLY A 129 -4.00 -22.93 26.46
C GLY A 129 -4.96 -22.32 25.42
N TYR A 130 -5.32 -21.03 25.53
CA TYR A 130 -6.31 -20.39 24.66
C TYR A 130 -5.70 -19.46 23.61
N PHE A 131 -4.76 -18.60 23.99
CA PHE A 131 -4.14 -17.62 23.09
C PHE A 131 -2.65 -17.45 23.41
N ASP A 132 -1.83 -17.50 22.37
CA ASP A 132 -0.40 -17.22 22.36
C ASP A 132 -0.10 -15.89 21.64
N ALA A 133 1.18 -15.53 21.53
CA ALA A 133 1.61 -14.35 20.78
C ALA A 133 1.06 -14.31 19.35
N HIS A 134 1.09 -15.45 18.69
CA HIS A 134 0.78 -15.58 17.27
C HIS A 134 -0.72 -15.42 16.99
N SER A 135 -1.60 -16.00 17.81
CA SER A 135 -3.04 -15.82 17.70
C SER A 135 -3.50 -14.39 17.98
N ILE A 136 -2.84 -13.69 18.93
CA ILE A 136 -3.10 -12.26 19.15
C ILE A 136 -2.62 -11.42 17.97
N TRP A 137 -1.49 -11.78 17.34
CA TRP A 137 -1.01 -11.15 16.12
C TRP A 137 -2.05 -11.23 15.00
N HIS A 138 -2.61 -12.41 14.75
CA HIS A 138 -3.67 -12.58 13.75
C HIS A 138 -4.91 -11.76 14.08
N LEU A 139 -5.35 -11.77 15.34
CA LEU A 139 -6.52 -11.00 15.77
C LEU A 139 -6.32 -9.50 15.58
N ALA A 140 -5.13 -8.99 15.90
CA ALA A 140 -4.81 -7.57 15.77
C ALA A 140 -4.69 -7.12 14.30
N THR A 141 -4.17 -7.99 13.41
CA THR A 141 -3.94 -7.63 12.00
C THR A 141 -5.21 -7.64 11.15
N VAL A 142 -6.28 -8.35 11.54
CA VAL A 142 -7.56 -8.38 10.79
C VAL A 142 -8.21 -6.99 10.65
N PRO A 143 -8.56 -6.26 11.72
CA PRO A 143 -9.13 -4.92 11.60
C PRO A 143 -8.14 -3.92 10.98
N LEU A 144 -6.84 -4.11 11.25
CA LEU A 144 -5.76 -3.32 10.66
C LEU A 144 -5.73 -3.43 9.13
N THR A 145 -5.96 -4.62 8.59
CA THR A 145 -6.02 -4.88 7.15
C THR A 145 -7.19 -4.14 6.50
N ILE A 146 -8.33 -4.03 7.19
CA ILE A 146 -9.50 -3.28 6.70
C ILE A 146 -9.20 -1.78 6.63
N LEU A 147 -8.57 -1.23 7.68
CA LEU A 147 -8.14 0.17 7.71
C LEU A 147 -7.11 0.45 6.61
N TRP A 148 -6.13 -0.44 6.46
CA TRP A 148 -5.09 -0.34 5.44
C TRP A 148 -5.65 -0.41 4.01
N TRP A 149 -6.61 -1.29 3.76
CA TRP A 149 -7.27 -1.37 2.46
C TRP A 149 -8.08 -0.11 2.14
N SER A 150 -8.79 0.43 3.13
CA SER A 150 -9.53 1.68 2.99
C SER A 150 -8.59 2.82 2.65
N PHE A 151 -7.44 2.92 3.33
CA PHE A 151 -6.37 3.85 3.03
C PHE A 151 -5.88 3.74 1.58
N ILE A 152 -5.52 2.52 1.14
CA ILE A 152 -4.99 2.29 -0.21
C ILE A 152 -5.99 2.68 -1.29
N ARG A 153 -7.27 2.32 -1.10
CA ARG A 153 -8.34 2.67 -2.04
C ARG A 153 -8.46 4.18 -2.18
N ASP A 154 -8.55 4.88 -1.06
CA ASP A 154 -8.75 6.33 -1.05
C ASP A 154 -7.52 7.06 -1.65
N ASP A 155 -6.30 6.61 -1.36
CA ASP A 155 -5.08 7.12 -2.01
C ASP A 155 -5.08 6.88 -3.52
N ALA A 156 -5.49 5.69 -3.98
CA ALA A 156 -5.57 5.37 -5.40
C ALA A 156 -6.57 6.26 -6.15
N GLU A 157 -7.73 6.53 -5.55
CA GLU A 157 -8.73 7.46 -6.08
C GLU A 157 -8.20 8.89 -6.15
N PHE A 158 -7.55 9.36 -5.09
CA PHE A 158 -6.92 10.69 -5.04
C PHE A 158 -5.82 10.86 -6.11
N ARG A 159 -4.93 9.88 -6.25
CA ARG A 159 -3.88 9.88 -7.28
C ARG A 159 -4.47 9.89 -8.68
N THR A 160 -5.47 9.07 -8.94
CA THR A 160 -6.10 8.98 -10.27
C THR A 160 -6.80 10.29 -10.62
N SER A 161 -7.58 10.85 -9.71
CA SER A 161 -8.28 12.13 -9.92
C SER A 161 -7.32 13.31 -10.14
N SER A 162 -6.23 13.39 -9.38
CA SER A 162 -5.20 14.42 -9.56
C SER A 162 -4.50 14.34 -10.91
N LEU A 163 -4.16 13.13 -11.38
CA LEU A 163 -3.57 12.91 -12.71
C LEU A 163 -4.55 13.29 -13.84
N LEU A 164 -5.81 12.90 -13.71
CA LEU A 164 -6.87 13.27 -14.66
C LEU A 164 -7.07 14.79 -14.73
N LYS A 165 -7.11 15.47 -13.57
CA LYS A 165 -7.20 16.93 -13.49
C LYS A 165 -6.01 17.60 -14.18
N LYS A 166 -4.79 17.13 -13.91
CA LYS A 166 -3.56 17.65 -14.54
C LYS A 166 -3.54 17.45 -16.06
N SER A 167 -4.00 16.29 -16.55
CA SER A 167 -4.12 15.99 -17.97
C SER A 167 -5.12 16.93 -18.67
N LYS A 168 -6.32 17.10 -18.08
CA LYS A 168 -7.34 18.04 -18.59
C LYS A 168 -6.80 19.48 -18.64
N THR A 169 -6.12 19.95 -17.60
CA THR A 169 -5.52 21.29 -17.59
C THR A 169 -4.49 21.48 -18.70
N LYS A 170 -3.61 20.49 -18.93
CA LYS A 170 -2.64 20.53 -20.03
C LYS A 170 -3.31 20.53 -21.41
N ALA A 171 -4.34 19.70 -21.60
CA ALA A 171 -5.10 19.66 -22.85
C ALA A 171 -5.78 21.00 -23.13
N ASN A 172 -6.44 21.59 -22.13
CA ASN A 172 -7.09 22.90 -22.25
C ASN A 172 -6.08 24.02 -22.52
N ALA A 173 -4.90 24.00 -21.89
CA ALA A 173 -3.83 24.97 -22.16
C ALA A 173 -3.29 24.85 -23.59
N GLY A 174 -3.09 23.63 -24.09
CA GLY A 174 -2.66 23.39 -25.47
C GLY A 174 -3.71 23.75 -26.52
N LEU A 175 -5.00 23.60 -26.20
CA LEU A 175 -6.09 24.07 -27.06
C LEU A 175 -6.10 25.61 -27.13
N ARG A 176 -5.92 26.26 -25.97
CA ARG A 176 -5.89 27.73 -25.84
C ARG A 176 -4.72 28.35 -26.59
N SER A 177 -3.54 27.71 -26.63
CA SER A 177 -2.38 28.21 -27.38
C SER A 177 -2.49 28.03 -28.90
N LYS A 178 -3.41 27.19 -29.40
CA LYS A 178 -3.60 26.93 -30.83
C LYS A 178 -4.73 27.74 -31.47
N MET A 179 -5.56 28.42 -30.67
CA MET A 179 -6.64 29.27 -31.18
C MET A 179 -6.12 30.66 -31.54
N PRO A 180 -6.45 31.22 -32.73
CA PRO A 180 -6.13 32.60 -33.05
C PRO A 180 -6.82 33.55 -32.06
N MET A 181 -6.10 34.59 -31.61
CA MET A 181 -6.53 35.53 -30.56
C MET A 181 -7.93 36.15 -30.79
N ALA A 182 -8.39 36.26 -32.04
CA ALA A 182 -9.73 36.75 -32.38
C ALA A 182 -10.87 35.75 -32.04
N GLY A 183 -10.61 34.43 -32.09
CA GLY A 183 -11.63 33.41 -31.86
C GLY A 183 -12.03 33.26 -30.39
N TRP A 184 -11.11 33.53 -29.46
CA TRP A 184 -11.37 33.44 -28.02
C TRP A 184 -12.33 34.53 -27.53
N THR A 185 -12.18 35.76 -28.04
CA THR A 185 -13.05 36.89 -27.69
C THR A 185 -14.48 36.68 -28.15
N ILE A 186 -14.67 36.04 -29.32
CA ILE A 186 -16.00 35.75 -29.87
C ILE A 186 -16.71 34.66 -29.04
N ILE A 187 -16.01 33.60 -28.64
CA ILE A 187 -16.60 32.50 -27.85
C ILE A 187 -16.90 32.97 -26.41
N ALA A 188 -15.99 33.73 -25.79
CA ALA A 188 -16.21 34.26 -24.44
C ALA A 188 -17.39 35.23 -24.37
N ASN A 189 -17.59 36.05 -25.42
CA ASN A 189 -18.69 37.01 -25.47
C ASN A 189 -20.05 36.36 -25.83
N ASN A 190 -20.05 35.19 -26.49
CA ASN A 190 -21.27 34.46 -26.84
C ASN A 190 -21.61 33.31 -25.88
N TRP A 191 -20.78 33.04 -24.88
CA TRP A 191 -21.06 32.00 -23.89
C TRP A 191 -22.10 32.50 -22.89
N LYS A 192 -23.35 32.06 -23.04
CA LYS A 192 -24.34 32.08 -21.96
C LYS A 192 -24.28 30.74 -21.21
N PRO A 193 -24.17 30.73 -19.87
CA PRO A 193 -24.31 29.49 -19.12
C PRO A 193 -25.69 28.89 -19.40
N ARG A 194 -25.72 27.59 -19.74
CA ARG A 194 -26.96 26.83 -19.85
C ARG A 194 -27.50 26.69 -18.43
N SER A 195 -28.70 27.21 -18.16
CA SER A 195 -29.38 27.01 -16.89
C SER A 195 -29.51 25.51 -16.61
N SER A 196 -29.17 25.11 -15.39
CA SER A 196 -29.40 23.75 -14.90
C SER A 196 -30.91 23.50 -14.86
N PRO A 197 -31.43 22.32 -15.25
CA PRO A 197 -32.85 21.99 -15.13
C PRO A 197 -33.39 21.90 -13.69
N ASP A 198 -32.54 22.06 -12.68
CA ASP A 198 -32.87 21.77 -11.28
C ASP A 198 -33.34 23.00 -10.47
N ASP A 199 -33.48 24.18 -11.09
CA ASP A 199 -33.89 25.43 -10.41
C ASP A 199 -35.38 25.78 -10.55
N GLU A 200 -36.22 24.86 -11.06
CA GLU A 200 -37.69 24.98 -11.02
C GLU A 200 -38.32 23.74 -10.35
N LYS A 201 -38.37 23.75 -9.02
CA LYS A 201 -39.52 23.38 -8.16
C LYS A 201 -39.19 23.40 -6.68
#